data_AF-A0A8E2VLE0-F1
#
_entry.id   AF-A0A8E2VLE0-F1
#
_cell.length_a   1.000
_cell.length_b   1.000
_cell.length_c   1.000
_cell.angle_alpha   90.00
_cell.angle_beta   90.00
_cell.angle_gamma   90.00
#
_symmetry.space_group_name_H-M   'P 1'
#
loop_
_entity.id
_entity.type
_entity.pdbx_description
1 polymer ?
#
loop_
_entity_poly.entity_id
_entity_poly.type
_entity_poly.pdbx_seq_one_letter_code
_entity_poly.pdbx_strand_id
1 'polypeptide(L)'
;MTETATAPAGTDTGPVLAADGLPLKRSLRRALRAQKLRALMLIAPLLIFILVTFIAPIADMLFRSVENQIVAETLPRTARAIQDYDPDSGTMPSEAVLAAFTYDLTAASERKLHTRLGTRLNYEYTGVSSLFRKAGRRVDDFGETYRDQFAAVDPAWEEPATWIALMADPDWVAEYRAWTAAGEAAKAARREFTQAQPLFRLRDEVADVLPETASAYAEFARIAQVEDGDDPAAEDPWAPVYLALYRDLLHVGPGAIAQLGPEAEAMLDAAHDAVEGFETVNLADLYLEADKDWGDPGVWGTIKTFSSAYTPGYFLNAVDLQLTPDGVAAQPEDRQIYIMLFERTLFMSLMIMGSCVLLGYPIAYLLSNLPLRTSNLLMILVLLPFWTSLLVRTSAWKVLLQQQGVINDILVWLGIVSNSGRLILINNQTGTIIAMTHILLPFMILPLYSVMKTIPPSYVRAAKSLGATNWTAFWRVYFPQSVPGIGAGCILVFILAIGYYITPELVGGTSGTFISNRIAYHISSSLNWGLAAALGSILLAVVLILYWAYDKLVGIDNVSLG
;
A
#
# COMPACT_ATOMS: atom_id res chain seq x y z
N MET A 1 9.30 95.28 -5.10
CA MET A 1 10.32 95.02 -4.06
C MET A 1 10.49 93.51 -3.99
N THR A 2 11.72 93.07 -4.19
CA THR A 2 12.20 91.68 -4.16
C THR A 2 12.02 91.06 -2.78
N GLU A 3 11.42 89.88 -2.70
CA GLU A 3 11.52 89.02 -1.53
C GLU A 3 11.71 87.56 -1.97
N THR A 4 12.96 87.12 -1.90
CA THR A 4 13.42 85.73 -2.04
C THR A 4 13.00 84.93 -0.81
N ALA A 5 12.06 84.01 -0.96
CA ALA A 5 11.77 83.00 0.04
C ALA A 5 12.61 81.74 -0.22
N THR A 6 13.48 81.44 0.73
CA THR A 6 14.34 80.25 0.88
C THR A 6 13.53 78.94 0.95
N ALA A 7 13.97 77.93 0.21
CA ALA A 7 13.49 76.55 0.33
C ALA A 7 13.94 75.90 1.66
N PRO A 8 13.12 75.05 2.32
CA PRO A 8 13.61 74.19 3.39
C PRO A 8 14.31 72.96 2.81
N ALA A 9 15.44 72.63 3.43
CA ALA A 9 16.35 71.56 3.08
C ALA A 9 15.82 70.15 3.43
N GLY A 10 16.16 69.19 2.56
CA GLY A 10 16.53 67.82 2.93
C GLY A 10 15.48 66.93 3.60
N THR A 11 14.73 66.15 2.81
CA THR A 11 14.09 64.92 3.31
C THR A 11 15.15 63.85 3.49
N ASP A 12 15.47 63.56 4.74
CA ASP A 12 16.42 62.54 5.18
C ASP A 12 15.92 61.13 4.81
N THR A 13 16.56 60.49 3.83
CA THR A 13 16.24 59.12 3.37
C THR A 13 16.98 58.05 4.19
N GLY A 14 17.09 58.24 5.50
CA GLY A 14 17.70 57.29 6.43
C GLY A 14 16.74 56.14 6.81
N PRO A 15 17.25 54.92 7.09
CA PRO A 15 16.42 53.80 7.50
C PRO A 15 15.73 54.09 8.84
N VAL A 16 14.39 54.02 8.88
CA VAL A 16 13.59 54.21 10.09
C VAL A 16 14.04 53.21 11.17
N LEU A 17 14.53 53.73 12.31
CA LEU A 17 15.03 52.95 13.44
C LEU A 17 13.92 52.77 14.50
N ALA A 18 13.95 51.67 15.24
CA ALA A 18 13.13 51.46 16.42
C ALA A 18 13.75 52.14 17.66
N ALA A 19 13.02 52.18 18.79
CA ALA A 19 13.44 52.84 20.02
C ALA A 19 14.76 52.31 20.64
N ASP A 20 15.23 51.16 20.16
CA ASP A 20 16.48 50.48 20.53
C ASP A 20 17.65 50.77 19.57
N GLY A 21 17.48 51.69 18.61
CA GLY A 21 18.52 52.11 17.65
C GLY A 21 18.78 51.11 16.52
N LEU A 22 18.04 49.99 16.46
CA LEU A 22 18.13 49.02 15.37
C LEU A 22 17.13 49.34 14.26
N PRO A 23 17.42 48.98 12.98
CA PRO A 23 16.48 49.18 11.89
C PRO A 23 15.12 48.51 12.16
N LEU A 24 14.01 49.26 12.03
CA LEU A 24 12.64 48.84 12.36
C LEU A 24 12.27 47.49 11.70
N LYS A 25 12.76 47.24 10.49
CA LYS A 25 12.55 45.99 9.74
C LYS A 25 13.13 44.76 10.46
N ARG A 26 14.22 44.91 11.23
CA ARG A 26 14.86 43.83 12.00
C ARG A 26 14.12 43.56 13.31
N SER A 27 13.73 44.59 14.06
CA SER A 27 12.96 44.43 15.29
C SER A 27 11.56 43.87 15.03
N LEU A 28 10.88 44.36 13.97
CA LEU A 28 9.57 43.85 13.54
C LEU A 28 9.64 42.37 13.14
N ARG A 29 10.67 41.95 12.40
CA ARG A 29 10.87 40.52 12.04
C ARG A 29 11.12 39.63 13.26
N ARG A 30 11.81 40.11 14.28
CA ARG A 30 12.06 39.34 15.52
C ARG A 30 10.79 39.18 16.35
N ALA A 31 10.04 40.27 16.52
CA ALA A 31 8.74 40.24 17.21
C ALA A 31 7.72 39.35 16.45
N LEU A 32 7.65 39.48 15.13
CA LEU A 32 6.80 38.63 14.28
C LEU A 32 7.20 37.16 14.34
N ARG A 33 8.50 36.82 14.42
CA ARG A 33 8.94 35.42 14.58
C ARG A 33 8.48 34.83 15.91
N ALA A 34 8.62 35.58 17.02
CA ALA A 34 8.17 35.11 18.33
C ALA A 34 6.64 34.90 18.38
N GLN A 35 5.88 35.81 17.76
CA GLN A 35 4.43 35.69 17.65
C GLN A 35 4.01 34.53 16.74
N LYS A 36 4.66 34.35 15.57
CA LYS A 36 4.44 33.19 14.68
C LYS A 36 4.79 31.87 15.35
N LEU A 37 5.88 31.81 16.12
CA LEU A 37 6.30 30.59 16.82
C LEU A 37 5.30 30.24 17.94
N ARG A 38 4.78 31.22 18.69
CA ARG A 38 3.70 31.00 19.66
C ARG A 38 2.42 30.50 19.00
N ALA A 39 2.01 31.11 17.88
CA ALA A 39 0.85 30.66 17.10
C ALA A 39 1.04 29.23 16.58
N LEU A 40 2.22 28.90 16.05
CA LEU A 40 2.57 27.53 15.62
C LEU A 40 2.54 26.55 16.78
N MET A 41 3.09 26.89 17.95
CA MET A 41 3.08 26.00 19.13
C MET A 41 1.67 25.72 19.65
N LEU A 42 0.73 26.67 19.53
CA LEU A 42 -0.66 26.45 19.92
C LEU A 42 -1.39 25.48 18.96
N ILE A 43 -1.03 25.49 17.67
CA ILE A 43 -1.64 24.61 16.65
C ILE A 43 -0.87 23.29 16.52
N ALA A 44 0.40 23.24 16.95
CA ALA A 44 1.30 22.10 16.77
C ALA A 44 0.74 20.77 17.29
N PRO A 45 0.10 20.66 18.47
CA PRO A 45 -0.45 19.38 18.93
C PRO A 45 -1.49 18.80 17.97
N LEU A 46 -2.40 19.64 17.47
CA LEU A 46 -3.41 19.23 16.49
C LEU A 46 -2.77 18.87 15.15
N LEU A 47 -1.81 19.68 14.69
CA LEU A 47 -1.11 19.43 13.43
C LEU A 47 -0.29 18.14 13.48
N ILE A 48 0.43 17.88 14.58
CA ILE A 48 1.18 16.64 14.82
C ILE A 48 0.22 15.46 14.87
N PHE A 49 -0.91 15.59 15.57
CA PHE A 49 -1.93 14.55 15.59
C PHE A 49 -2.42 14.22 14.17
N ILE A 50 -2.75 15.22 13.35
CA ILE A 50 -3.16 15.01 11.95
C ILE A 50 -2.02 14.39 11.12
N LEU A 51 -0.79 14.86 11.28
CA LEU A 51 0.37 14.34 10.56
C LEU A 51 0.61 12.86 10.87
N VAL A 52 0.53 12.48 12.14
CA VAL A 52 0.81 11.10 12.59
C VAL A 52 -0.36 10.16 12.32
N THR A 53 -1.61 10.61 12.49
CA THR A 53 -2.78 9.72 12.41
C THR A 53 -3.40 9.63 11.02
N PHE A 54 -3.22 10.65 10.17
CA PHE A 54 -3.79 10.66 8.81
C PHE A 54 -2.71 10.72 7.74
N ILE A 55 -1.78 11.67 7.80
CA ILE A 55 -0.84 11.90 6.70
C ILE A 55 0.21 10.79 6.62
N ALA A 56 0.81 10.38 7.74
CA ALA A 56 1.84 9.35 7.77
C ALA A 56 1.31 7.97 7.31
N PRO A 57 0.15 7.47 7.75
CA PRO A 57 -0.41 6.23 7.23
C PRO A 57 -0.79 6.31 5.74
N ILE A 58 -1.26 7.46 5.25
CA ILE A 58 -1.50 7.66 3.82
C ILE A 58 -0.18 7.60 3.06
N ALA A 59 0.86 8.28 3.54
CA ALA A 59 2.18 8.24 2.92
C ALA A 59 2.75 6.82 2.90
N ASP A 60 2.71 6.08 4.02
CA ASP A 60 3.09 4.67 4.09
C ASP A 60 2.32 3.84 3.06
N MET A 61 0.99 4.00 3.03
CA MET A 61 0.14 3.31 2.08
C MET A 61 0.52 3.65 0.63
N LEU A 62 0.86 4.90 0.32
CA LEU A 62 1.32 5.28 -1.03
C LEU A 62 2.69 4.68 -1.35
N PHE A 63 3.62 4.60 -0.40
CA PHE A 63 4.94 3.98 -0.63
C PHE A 63 4.84 2.48 -0.90
N ARG A 64 3.83 1.78 -0.37
CA ARG A 64 3.55 0.37 -0.72
C ARG A 64 3.35 0.15 -2.22
N SER A 65 3.02 1.18 -3.00
CA SER A 65 2.87 1.10 -4.46
C SER A 65 4.17 0.83 -5.21
N VAL A 66 5.33 1.08 -4.60
CA VAL A 66 6.66 0.82 -5.20
C VAL A 66 7.44 -0.24 -4.45
N GLU A 67 6.94 -0.69 -3.30
CA GLU A 67 7.68 -1.56 -2.39
C GLU A 67 7.32 -3.03 -2.62
N ASN A 68 8.35 -3.86 -2.75
CA ASN A 68 8.22 -5.30 -2.97
C ASN A 68 9.07 -6.08 -1.98
N GLN A 69 8.63 -6.05 -0.73
CA GLN A 69 9.30 -6.72 0.37
C GLN A 69 9.12 -8.25 0.36
N ILE A 70 8.04 -8.77 -0.22
CA ILE A 70 7.66 -10.19 -0.03
C ILE A 70 8.75 -11.16 -0.50
N VAL A 71 9.37 -10.94 -1.66
CA VAL A 71 10.44 -11.82 -2.16
C VAL A 71 11.71 -11.62 -1.35
N ALA A 72 12.14 -10.37 -1.13
CA ALA A 72 13.39 -10.07 -0.42
C ALA A 72 13.37 -10.48 1.06
N GLU A 73 12.22 -10.41 1.73
CA GLU A 73 12.04 -10.85 3.12
C GLU A 73 11.90 -12.36 3.26
N THR A 74 11.27 -13.02 2.27
CA THR A 74 11.07 -14.48 2.32
C THR A 74 12.29 -15.23 1.81
N LEU A 75 12.98 -14.67 0.81
CA LEU A 75 14.15 -15.26 0.14
C LEU A 75 15.37 -14.32 0.15
N PRO A 76 15.90 -13.95 1.32
CA PRO A 76 16.95 -12.93 1.43
C PRO A 76 18.29 -13.34 0.79
N ARG A 77 18.69 -14.61 0.88
CA ARG A 77 19.94 -15.11 0.28
C ARG A 77 19.78 -15.23 -1.24
N THR A 78 18.65 -15.81 -1.67
CA THR A 78 18.28 -15.97 -3.08
C THR A 78 18.23 -14.63 -3.78
N ALA A 79 17.60 -13.62 -3.16
CA ALA A 79 17.47 -12.28 -3.73
C ALA A 79 18.83 -11.62 -4.00
N ARG A 80 19.87 -11.95 -3.22
CA ARG A 80 21.24 -11.48 -3.46
C ARG A 80 21.94 -12.32 -4.54
N ALA A 81 21.82 -13.64 -4.47
CA ALA A 81 22.52 -14.56 -5.36
C ALA A 81 21.99 -14.53 -6.81
N ILE A 82 20.68 -14.33 -7.00
CA ILE A 82 20.04 -14.43 -8.33
C ILE A 82 20.30 -13.23 -9.24
N GLN A 83 20.97 -12.17 -8.75
CA GLN A 83 21.15 -10.93 -9.52
C GLN A 83 21.93 -11.14 -10.83
N ASP A 84 22.90 -12.06 -10.82
CA ASP A 84 23.76 -12.34 -11.97
C ASP A 84 23.19 -13.42 -12.90
N TYR A 85 22.06 -14.05 -12.55
CA TYR A 85 21.43 -15.08 -13.38
C TYR A 85 20.82 -14.47 -14.65
N ASP A 86 21.14 -15.02 -15.81
CA ASP A 86 20.55 -14.61 -17.09
C ASP A 86 19.34 -15.51 -17.45
N PRO A 87 18.09 -15.01 -17.39
CA PRO A 87 16.91 -15.78 -17.77
C PRO A 87 16.90 -16.21 -19.25
N ASP A 88 17.59 -15.46 -20.12
CA ASP A 88 17.64 -15.76 -21.56
C ASP A 88 18.61 -16.91 -21.89
N SER A 89 19.41 -17.34 -20.91
CA SER A 89 20.34 -18.47 -21.07
C SER A 89 19.65 -19.80 -21.38
N GLY A 90 18.35 -19.92 -21.07
CA GLY A 90 17.61 -21.17 -21.22
C GLY A 90 18.03 -22.27 -20.24
N THR A 91 18.84 -21.94 -19.24
CA THR A 91 19.37 -22.88 -18.24
C THR A 91 18.87 -22.52 -16.85
N MET A 92 18.83 -23.48 -15.92
CA MET A 92 18.54 -23.18 -14.53
C MET A 92 19.67 -22.32 -13.90
N PRO A 93 19.38 -21.62 -12.79
CA PRO A 93 20.40 -20.88 -12.07
C PRO A 93 21.57 -21.76 -11.62
N SER A 94 22.72 -21.13 -11.38
CA SER A 94 23.90 -21.80 -10.85
C SER A 94 23.61 -22.49 -9.52
N GLU A 95 24.42 -23.51 -9.19
CA GLU A 95 24.31 -24.25 -7.93
C GLU A 95 24.32 -23.35 -6.69
N ALA A 96 25.07 -22.24 -6.71
CA ALA A 96 25.10 -21.27 -5.62
C ALA A 96 23.74 -20.56 -5.41
N VAL A 97 23.02 -20.25 -6.49
CA VAL A 97 21.68 -19.67 -6.42
C VAL A 97 20.67 -20.69 -5.92
N LEU A 98 20.77 -21.95 -6.39
CA LEU A 98 19.91 -23.03 -5.95
C LEU A 98 20.12 -23.37 -4.48
N ALA A 99 21.36 -23.38 -3.98
CA ALA A 99 21.67 -23.57 -2.57
C ALA A 99 21.09 -22.45 -1.71
N ALA A 100 21.31 -21.19 -2.10
CA ALA A 100 20.70 -20.03 -1.43
C ALA A 100 19.16 -20.12 -1.41
N PHE A 101 18.56 -20.59 -2.50
CA PHE A 101 17.13 -20.85 -2.59
C PHE A 101 16.67 -21.99 -1.69
N THR A 102 17.43 -23.07 -1.57
CA THR A 102 17.15 -24.17 -0.65
C THR A 102 17.09 -23.67 0.80
N TYR A 103 18.13 -22.96 1.27
CA TYR A 103 18.17 -22.44 2.65
C TYR A 103 17.01 -21.50 2.98
N ASP A 104 16.72 -20.58 2.06
CA ASP A 104 15.61 -19.65 2.24
C ASP A 104 14.25 -20.35 2.15
N LEU A 105 14.10 -21.32 1.25
CA LEU A 105 12.85 -22.06 1.08
C LEU A 105 12.55 -22.94 2.29
N THR A 106 13.56 -23.57 2.91
CA THR A 106 13.41 -24.33 4.17
C THR A 106 12.91 -23.42 5.29
N ALA A 107 13.60 -22.31 5.53
CA ALA A 107 13.17 -21.34 6.55
C ALA A 107 11.77 -20.78 6.26
N ALA A 108 11.43 -20.53 4.98
CA ALA A 108 10.10 -20.11 4.57
C ALA A 108 9.05 -21.25 4.63
N SER A 109 9.47 -22.51 4.58
CA SER A 109 8.63 -23.70 4.75
C SER A 109 8.14 -23.80 6.17
N GLU A 110 9.07 -23.74 7.12
CA GLU A 110 8.80 -23.81 8.56
C GLU A 110 7.86 -22.71 9.03
N ARG A 111 8.12 -21.46 8.59
CA ARG A 111 7.22 -20.33 8.90
C ARG A 111 5.95 -20.28 8.04
N LYS A 112 5.75 -21.24 7.13
CA LYS A 112 4.62 -21.33 6.18
C LYS A 112 4.48 -20.11 5.24
N LEU A 113 5.56 -19.35 5.06
CA LEU A 113 5.61 -18.14 4.22
C LEU A 113 5.76 -18.47 2.73
N HIS A 114 6.36 -19.61 2.38
CA HIS A 114 6.58 -20.04 0.99
C HIS A 114 5.28 -20.11 0.16
N THR A 115 4.15 -20.51 0.77
CA THR A 115 2.85 -20.58 0.08
C THR A 115 2.29 -19.18 -0.25
N ARG A 116 2.51 -18.20 0.64
CA ARG A 116 2.13 -16.80 0.45
C ARG A 116 2.97 -16.18 -0.66
N LEU A 117 4.28 -16.42 -0.64
CA LEU A 117 5.20 -16.00 -1.70
C LEU A 117 4.80 -16.59 -3.06
N GLY A 118 4.58 -17.89 -3.14
CA GLY A 118 4.14 -18.55 -4.37
C GLY A 118 2.78 -18.03 -4.88
N THR A 119 1.86 -17.67 -3.98
CA THR A 119 0.57 -17.03 -4.35
C THR A 119 0.78 -15.65 -4.94
N ARG A 120 1.68 -14.84 -4.35
CA ARG A 120 2.03 -13.52 -4.87
C ARG A 120 2.68 -13.61 -6.24
N LEU A 121 3.68 -14.47 -6.41
CA LEU A 121 4.38 -14.62 -7.69
C LEU A 121 3.47 -15.21 -8.79
N ASN A 122 2.41 -15.93 -8.41
CA ASN A 122 1.45 -16.48 -9.37
C ASN A 122 0.60 -15.41 -10.09
N TYR A 123 0.51 -14.19 -9.56
CA TYR A 123 -0.08 -13.07 -10.29
C TYR A 123 0.78 -12.65 -11.49
N GLU A 124 2.10 -12.84 -11.38
CA GLU A 124 3.09 -12.43 -12.37
C GLU A 124 3.40 -13.57 -13.34
N TYR A 125 3.51 -14.80 -12.83
CA TYR A 125 3.77 -15.99 -13.63
C TYR A 125 2.90 -17.16 -13.20
N THR A 126 2.03 -17.63 -14.10
CA THR A 126 1.03 -18.65 -13.77
C THR A 126 1.71 -19.99 -13.47
N GLY A 127 1.28 -20.69 -12.41
CA GLY A 127 1.80 -22.00 -12.04
C GLY A 127 2.81 -21.98 -10.89
N VAL A 128 3.46 -20.82 -10.64
CA VAL A 128 4.47 -20.66 -9.58
C VAL A 128 3.96 -21.05 -8.18
N SER A 129 2.68 -20.78 -7.91
CA SER A 129 2.03 -21.21 -6.66
C SER A 129 2.12 -22.72 -6.40
N SER A 130 2.03 -23.55 -7.44
CA SER A 130 2.15 -25.00 -7.30
C SER A 130 3.59 -25.41 -7.03
N LEU A 131 4.55 -24.77 -7.71
CA LEU A 131 5.99 -25.02 -7.56
C LEU A 131 6.46 -24.80 -6.13
N PHE A 132 6.17 -23.63 -5.54
CA PHE A 132 6.53 -23.32 -4.16
C PHE A 132 5.91 -24.31 -3.17
N ARG A 133 4.64 -24.72 -3.38
CA ARG A 133 3.98 -25.70 -2.51
C ARG A 133 4.60 -27.09 -2.61
N LYS A 134 5.00 -27.53 -3.81
CA LYS A 134 5.61 -28.84 -4.04
C LYS A 134 7.03 -28.88 -3.50
N ALA A 135 7.82 -27.85 -3.79
CA ALA A 135 9.19 -27.73 -3.30
C ALA A 135 9.23 -27.60 -1.77
N GLY A 136 8.37 -26.77 -1.17
CA GLY A 136 8.30 -26.64 0.30
C GLY A 136 7.95 -27.95 1.04
N ARG A 137 7.28 -28.91 0.39
CA ARG A 137 7.01 -30.24 0.99
C ARG A 137 8.18 -31.22 0.92
N ARG A 138 9.23 -30.89 0.17
CA ARG A 138 10.40 -31.76 -0.07
C ARG A 138 11.72 -31.11 0.33
N VAL A 139 11.73 -29.80 0.57
CA VAL A 139 12.96 -29.04 0.83
C VAL A 139 13.65 -29.50 2.12
N ASP A 140 12.92 -30.11 3.05
CA ASP A 140 13.49 -30.66 4.27
C ASP A 140 14.35 -31.91 3.99
N ASP A 141 14.06 -32.61 2.88
CA ASP A 141 14.83 -33.75 2.38
C ASP A 141 16.11 -33.28 1.63
N PHE A 142 16.20 -31.99 1.27
CA PHE A 142 17.30 -31.46 0.46
C PHE A 142 18.55 -31.33 1.33
N GLY A 143 19.37 -32.38 1.31
CA GLY A 143 20.58 -32.48 2.12
C GLY A 143 20.68 -33.78 2.92
N GLU A 144 19.66 -34.65 2.89
CA GLU A 144 19.69 -35.95 3.57
C GLU A 144 20.91 -36.77 3.16
N THR A 145 21.25 -36.79 1.87
CA THR A 145 22.45 -37.47 1.38
C THR A 145 23.73 -36.94 2.04
N TYR A 146 23.82 -35.65 2.35
CA TYR A 146 24.98 -35.09 3.05
C TYR A 146 24.90 -35.40 4.55
N ARG A 147 23.71 -35.34 5.17
CA ARG A 147 23.49 -35.76 6.56
C ARG A 147 23.97 -37.19 6.80
N ASP A 148 23.53 -38.13 5.98
CA ASP A 148 23.90 -39.55 6.09
C ASP A 148 25.40 -39.77 5.91
N GLN A 149 26.03 -39.03 5.00
CA GLN A 149 27.48 -39.12 4.76
C GLN A 149 28.30 -38.54 5.91
N PHE A 150 27.89 -37.42 6.49
CA PHE A 150 28.54 -36.88 7.70
C PHE A 150 28.36 -37.82 8.89
N ALA A 151 27.17 -38.39 9.09
CA ALA A 151 26.93 -39.40 10.12
C ALA A 151 27.80 -40.66 9.94
N ALA A 152 28.11 -41.03 8.69
CA ALA A 152 29.02 -42.14 8.38
C ALA A 152 30.50 -41.82 8.67
N VAL A 153 30.90 -40.55 8.62
CA VAL A 153 32.25 -40.10 9.04
C VAL A 153 32.36 -40.14 10.56
N ASP A 154 31.39 -39.55 11.27
CA ASP A 154 31.28 -39.60 12.72
C ASP A 154 29.80 -39.58 13.14
N PRO A 155 29.30 -40.59 13.87
CA PRO A 155 27.92 -40.60 14.36
C PRO A 155 27.56 -39.37 15.22
N ALA A 156 28.55 -38.68 15.79
CA ALA A 156 28.33 -37.45 16.52
C ALA A 156 27.65 -36.35 15.67
N TRP A 157 27.74 -36.38 14.35
CA TRP A 157 27.07 -35.41 13.48
C TRP A 157 25.53 -35.47 13.57
N GLU A 158 24.96 -36.58 14.01
CA GLU A 158 23.52 -36.71 14.28
C GLU A 158 23.11 -36.09 15.63
N GLU A 159 24.07 -35.81 16.52
CA GLU A 159 23.78 -35.32 17.87
C GLU A 159 23.67 -33.79 17.87
N PRO A 160 22.57 -33.19 18.36
CA PRO A 160 22.45 -31.73 18.50
C PRO A 160 23.58 -31.10 19.31
N ALA A 161 24.14 -31.83 20.28
CA ALA A 161 25.25 -31.39 21.10
C ALA A 161 26.52 -31.05 20.29
N THR A 162 26.78 -31.77 19.21
CA THR A 162 27.90 -31.52 18.28
C THR A 162 27.75 -30.16 17.63
N TRP A 163 26.55 -29.86 17.15
CA TRP A 163 26.25 -28.59 16.52
C TRP A 163 26.29 -27.43 17.52
N ILE A 164 25.83 -27.63 18.76
CA ILE A 164 25.96 -26.63 19.82
C ILE A 164 27.45 -26.38 20.15
N ALA A 165 28.26 -27.43 20.26
CA ALA A 165 29.69 -27.29 20.53
C ALA A 165 30.42 -26.51 19.42
N LEU A 166 29.98 -26.68 18.17
CA LEU A 166 30.54 -26.00 17.01
C LEU A 166 30.02 -24.56 16.86
N MET A 167 28.70 -24.38 16.88
CA MET A 167 28.02 -23.16 16.43
C MET A 167 27.75 -22.16 17.54
N ALA A 168 27.62 -22.60 18.79
CA ALA A 168 27.14 -21.74 19.86
C ALA A 168 28.25 -20.88 20.47
N ASP A 169 27.87 -19.64 20.80
CA ASP A 169 28.68 -18.71 21.58
C ASP A 169 28.96 -19.27 22.98
N PRO A 170 30.23 -19.26 23.47
CA PRO A 170 30.57 -19.83 24.78
C PRO A 170 29.81 -19.22 25.96
N ASP A 171 29.48 -17.93 25.92
CA ASP A 171 28.71 -17.28 26.99
C ASP A 171 27.26 -17.76 26.95
N TRP A 172 26.66 -17.93 25.76
CA TRP A 172 25.35 -18.56 25.63
C TRP A 172 25.34 -19.99 26.16
N VAL A 173 26.37 -20.80 25.88
CA VAL A 173 26.47 -22.17 26.40
C VAL A 173 26.47 -22.19 27.94
N ALA A 174 27.19 -21.24 28.57
CA ALA A 174 27.21 -21.12 30.02
C ALA A 174 25.83 -20.72 30.59
N GLU A 175 25.14 -19.76 29.96
CA GLU A 175 23.78 -19.35 30.33
C GLU A 175 22.76 -20.46 30.16
N TYR A 176 22.82 -21.18 29.04
CA TYR A 176 21.96 -22.31 28.73
C TYR A 176 22.13 -23.44 29.76
N ARG A 177 23.38 -23.80 30.11
CA ARG A 177 23.66 -24.78 31.18
C ARG A 177 23.12 -24.34 32.55
N ALA A 178 23.19 -23.06 32.86
CA ALA A 178 22.62 -22.53 34.11
C ALA A 178 21.08 -22.60 34.09
N TRP A 179 20.47 -22.28 32.95
CA TRP A 179 19.02 -22.35 32.75
C TRP A 179 18.49 -23.80 32.84
N THR A 180 19.15 -24.76 32.16
CA THR A 180 18.76 -26.19 32.24
C THR A 180 18.90 -26.72 33.67
N ALA A 181 20.02 -26.43 34.35
CA ALA A 181 20.21 -26.82 35.76
C ALA A 181 19.14 -26.22 36.70
N ALA A 182 18.73 -24.96 36.46
CA ALA A 182 17.66 -24.33 37.22
C ALA A 182 16.30 -25.00 36.95
N GLY A 183 16.01 -25.36 35.69
CA GLY A 183 14.82 -26.10 35.30
C GLY A 183 14.76 -27.50 35.93
N GLU A 184 15.87 -28.24 35.91
CA GLU A 184 15.98 -29.54 36.56
C GLU A 184 15.79 -29.45 38.08
N ALA A 185 16.40 -28.45 38.72
CA ALA A 185 16.24 -28.20 40.15
C ALA A 185 14.79 -27.84 40.51
N ALA A 186 14.12 -27.02 39.70
CA ALA A 186 12.69 -26.70 39.87
C ALA A 186 11.82 -27.94 39.72
N LYS A 187 12.07 -28.77 38.69
CA LYS A 187 11.38 -30.05 38.45
C LYS A 187 11.57 -31.01 39.63
N ALA A 188 12.80 -31.16 40.14
CA ALA A 188 13.10 -31.98 41.32
C ALA A 188 12.37 -31.47 42.58
N ALA A 189 12.24 -30.15 42.73
CA ALA A 189 11.49 -29.50 43.79
C ALA A 189 9.96 -29.46 43.56
N ARG A 190 9.45 -30.04 42.46
CA ARG A 190 8.04 -29.97 42.03
C ARG A 190 7.50 -28.54 41.97
N ARG A 191 8.32 -27.61 41.50
CA ARG A 191 7.96 -26.20 41.27
C ARG A 191 7.81 -25.94 39.78
N GLU A 192 6.93 -25.00 39.44
CA GLU A 192 6.80 -24.48 38.08
C GLU A 192 8.04 -23.68 37.70
N PHE A 193 8.54 -23.88 36.49
CA PHE A 193 9.70 -23.17 35.94
C PHE A 193 9.23 -22.25 34.82
N THR A 194 9.30 -20.94 35.05
CA THR A 194 8.73 -19.90 34.18
C THR A 194 9.80 -19.00 33.54
N GLN A 195 11.08 -19.29 33.77
CA GLN A 195 12.16 -18.52 33.15
C GLN A 195 12.23 -18.86 31.66
N ALA A 196 12.19 -17.83 30.82
CA ALA A 196 12.38 -17.97 29.38
C ALA A 196 13.77 -18.54 29.08
N GLN A 197 13.85 -19.40 28.06
CA GLN A 197 15.11 -19.91 27.55
C GLN A 197 15.98 -18.76 27.03
N PRO A 198 17.31 -18.78 27.27
CA PRO A 198 18.22 -17.79 26.69
C PRO A 198 18.22 -17.88 25.16
N LEU A 199 18.10 -16.72 24.49
CA LEU A 199 18.09 -16.65 23.03
C LEU A 199 19.43 -17.14 22.46
N PHE A 200 19.36 -18.07 21.49
CA PHE A 200 20.55 -18.62 20.83
C PHE A 200 21.47 -17.52 20.30
N ARG A 201 22.78 -17.68 20.54
CA ARG A 201 23.83 -16.81 19.99
C ARG A 201 24.83 -17.65 19.23
N LEU A 202 25.04 -17.27 17.98
CA LEU A 202 26.04 -17.87 17.11
C LEU A 202 27.44 -17.39 17.54
N ARG A 203 28.43 -18.29 17.47
CA ARG A 203 29.85 -17.98 17.64
C ARG A 203 30.36 -17.14 16.47
N ASP A 204 30.97 -16.00 16.76
CA ASP A 204 31.40 -15.01 15.77
C ASP A 204 32.40 -15.60 14.75
N GLU A 205 33.37 -16.40 15.20
CA GLU A 205 34.42 -16.96 14.35
C GLU A 205 33.88 -17.96 13.31
N VAL A 206 32.76 -18.63 13.61
CA VAL A 206 32.18 -19.64 12.72
C VAL A 206 31.57 -19.00 11.47
N ALA A 207 31.06 -17.77 11.59
CA ALA A 207 30.51 -17.06 10.43
C ALA A 207 31.59 -16.69 9.39
N ASP A 208 32.85 -16.56 9.81
CA ASP A 208 33.98 -16.27 8.93
C ASP A 208 34.54 -17.54 8.26
N VAL A 209 34.51 -18.68 8.96
CA VAL A 209 35.08 -19.95 8.48
C VAL A 209 34.04 -20.78 7.71
N LEU A 210 32.81 -20.86 8.20
CA LEU A 210 31.70 -21.65 7.64
C LEU A 210 30.48 -20.75 7.40
N PRO A 211 30.54 -19.79 6.46
CA PRO A 211 29.52 -18.75 6.31
C PRO A 211 28.14 -19.28 5.91
N GLU A 212 28.04 -20.27 5.01
CA GLU A 212 26.74 -20.84 4.62
C GLU A 212 26.13 -21.62 5.79
N THR A 213 26.94 -22.42 6.48
CA THR A 213 26.53 -23.28 7.59
C THR A 213 26.11 -22.48 8.81
N ALA A 214 26.92 -21.49 9.19
CA ALA A 214 26.63 -20.58 10.28
C ALA A 214 25.29 -19.86 10.05
N SER A 215 25.07 -19.39 8.82
CA SER A 215 23.83 -18.71 8.44
C SER A 215 22.62 -19.64 8.46
N ALA A 216 22.73 -20.86 7.94
CA ALA A 216 21.64 -21.84 7.92
C ALA A 216 21.30 -22.32 9.34
N TYR A 217 22.31 -22.64 10.15
CA TYR A 217 22.15 -23.11 11.53
C TYR A 217 21.58 -22.04 12.45
N ALA A 218 22.05 -20.79 12.34
CA ALA A 218 21.48 -19.68 13.12
C ALA A 218 19.99 -19.48 12.82
N GLU A 219 19.56 -19.69 11.57
CA GLU A 219 18.17 -19.60 11.19
C GLU A 219 17.34 -20.78 11.74
N PHE A 220 17.87 -22.00 11.66
CA PHE A 220 17.31 -23.18 12.34
C PHE A 220 17.09 -22.92 13.83
N ALA A 221 18.14 -22.54 14.54
CA ALA A 221 18.08 -22.34 15.99
C ALA A 221 17.09 -21.24 16.39
N ARG A 222 17.01 -20.17 15.59
CA ARG A 222 16.06 -19.08 15.82
C ARG A 222 14.62 -19.52 15.55
N ILE A 223 14.35 -20.28 14.49
CA ILE A 223 12.99 -20.77 14.18
C ILE A 223 12.52 -21.75 15.25
N ALA A 224 13.33 -22.77 15.56
CA ALA A 224 13.02 -23.75 16.59
C ALA A 224 12.66 -23.06 17.92
N GLN A 225 13.46 -22.07 18.34
CA GLN A 225 13.24 -21.38 19.61
C GLN A 225 12.07 -20.38 19.60
N VAL A 226 11.96 -19.54 18.57
CA VAL A 226 11.05 -18.38 18.57
C VAL A 226 9.68 -18.72 18.00
N GLU A 227 9.63 -19.55 16.95
CA GLU A 227 8.40 -19.88 16.25
C GLU A 227 7.76 -21.16 16.82
N ASP A 228 8.57 -22.20 17.06
CA ASP A 228 8.08 -23.51 17.50
C ASP A 228 8.08 -23.66 19.03
N GLY A 229 8.95 -22.91 19.72
CA GLY A 229 9.09 -22.96 21.17
C GLY A 229 9.91 -24.17 21.66
N ASP A 230 10.66 -24.77 20.76
CA ASP A 230 11.52 -25.93 20.99
C ASP A 230 12.93 -25.52 21.42
N ASP A 231 13.68 -26.49 21.95
CA ASP A 231 15.06 -26.27 22.35
C ASP A 231 16.01 -26.62 21.20
N PRO A 232 16.74 -25.65 20.60
CA PRO A 232 17.65 -25.95 19.51
C PRO A 232 18.82 -26.86 19.89
N ALA A 233 19.08 -27.05 21.20
CA ALA A 233 20.06 -28.01 21.68
C ALA A 233 19.50 -29.44 21.85
N ALA A 234 18.22 -29.65 21.58
CA ALA A 234 17.54 -30.95 21.64
C ALA A 234 16.91 -31.37 20.29
N GLU A 235 16.97 -30.51 19.27
CA GLU A 235 16.42 -30.74 17.95
C GLU A 235 17.53 -30.97 16.92
N ASP A 236 17.27 -31.88 15.97
CA ASP A 236 18.19 -32.15 14.87
C ASP A 236 18.18 -30.98 13.87
N PRO A 237 19.35 -30.52 13.39
CA PRO A 237 19.40 -29.50 12.36
C PRO A 237 18.76 -29.98 11.07
N TRP A 238 18.13 -29.07 10.32
CA TRP A 238 17.55 -29.40 9.02
C TRP A 238 18.60 -29.99 8.07
N ALA A 239 18.20 -30.90 7.19
CA ALA A 239 19.11 -31.50 6.20
C ALA A 239 19.87 -30.45 5.34
N PRO A 240 19.26 -29.33 4.94
CA PRO A 240 19.97 -28.22 4.27
C PRO A 240 21.14 -27.64 5.07
N VAL A 241 21.20 -27.76 6.40
CA VAL A 241 22.36 -27.35 7.20
C VAL A 241 23.58 -28.22 6.87
N TYR A 242 23.39 -29.52 6.64
CA TYR A 242 24.46 -30.44 6.23
C TYR A 242 24.92 -30.16 4.79
N LEU A 243 24.00 -29.78 3.90
CA LEU A 243 24.37 -29.27 2.56
C LEU A 243 25.25 -28.02 2.68
N ALA A 244 24.92 -27.09 3.57
CA ALA A 244 25.74 -25.90 3.82
C ALA A 244 27.12 -26.26 4.37
N LEU A 245 27.19 -27.22 5.32
CA LEU A 245 28.45 -27.71 5.87
C LEU A 245 29.34 -28.33 4.78
N TYR A 246 28.77 -29.19 3.93
CA TYR A 246 29.48 -29.76 2.79
C TYR A 246 30.06 -28.65 1.88
N ARG A 247 29.24 -27.66 1.53
CA ARG A 247 29.64 -26.57 0.64
C ARG A 247 30.72 -25.69 1.24
N ASP A 248 30.63 -25.34 2.51
CA ASP A 248 31.67 -24.56 3.18
C ASP A 248 32.98 -25.36 3.28
N LEU A 249 32.91 -26.63 3.69
CA LEU A 249 34.11 -27.48 3.84
C LEU A 249 34.85 -27.71 2.52
N LEU A 250 34.18 -27.70 1.37
CA LEU A 250 34.84 -27.75 0.06
C LEU A 250 35.67 -26.49 -0.26
N HIS A 251 35.33 -25.34 0.34
CA HIS A 251 35.93 -24.05 0.03
C HIS A 251 36.77 -23.48 1.17
N VAL A 252 36.75 -24.12 2.33
CA VAL A 252 37.54 -23.77 3.52
C VAL A 252 39.03 -23.79 3.17
N GLY A 253 39.71 -22.68 3.46
CA GLY A 253 41.14 -22.54 3.23
C GLY A 253 41.99 -23.27 4.30
N PRO A 254 43.24 -23.62 3.98
CA PRO A 254 44.13 -24.31 4.90
C PRO A 254 44.34 -23.50 6.19
N GLY A 255 44.12 -24.14 7.34
CA GLY A 255 44.28 -23.51 8.66
C GLY A 255 43.16 -22.54 9.07
N ALA A 256 42.08 -22.42 8.29
CA ALA A 256 40.91 -21.63 8.69
C ALA A 256 40.14 -22.32 9.83
N ILE A 257 40.01 -23.65 9.78
CA ILE A 257 39.35 -24.46 10.81
C ILE A 257 40.01 -24.29 12.19
N ALA A 258 41.35 -24.20 12.24
CA ALA A 258 42.11 -24.01 13.48
C ALA A 258 41.71 -22.75 14.28
N GLN A 259 41.10 -21.76 13.62
CA GLN A 259 40.60 -20.54 14.26
C GLN A 259 39.39 -20.80 15.17
N LEU A 260 38.67 -21.91 14.96
CA LEU A 260 37.49 -22.30 15.73
C LEU A 260 37.83 -22.99 17.06
N GLY A 261 39.12 -23.22 17.32
CA GLY A 261 39.64 -23.86 18.52
C GLY A 261 39.84 -25.37 18.36
N PRO A 262 40.60 -26.00 19.27
CA PRO A 262 41.09 -27.37 19.11
C PRO A 262 40.00 -28.44 19.10
N GLU A 263 38.87 -28.18 19.77
CA GLU A 263 37.73 -29.09 19.82
C GLU A 263 36.96 -29.09 18.49
N ALA A 264 36.70 -27.90 17.93
CA ALA A 264 36.08 -27.76 16.61
C ALA A 264 37.02 -28.23 15.50
N GLU A 265 38.32 -27.98 15.62
CA GLU A 265 39.34 -28.43 14.67
C GLU A 265 39.39 -29.96 14.55
N ALA A 266 39.43 -30.67 15.69
CA ALA A 266 39.42 -32.13 15.67
C ALA A 266 38.16 -32.73 15.00
N MET A 267 37.00 -32.07 15.16
CA MET A 267 35.73 -32.53 14.57
C MET A 267 35.65 -32.20 13.07
N LEU A 268 36.09 -31.00 12.68
CA LEU A 268 35.98 -30.53 11.30
C LEU A 268 37.09 -31.06 10.39
N ASP A 269 38.28 -31.38 10.90
CA ASP A 269 39.37 -31.92 10.08
C ASP A 269 38.99 -33.26 9.44
N ALA A 270 38.40 -34.18 10.23
CA ALA A 270 37.92 -35.46 9.72
C ALA A 270 36.81 -35.30 8.67
N ALA A 271 35.94 -34.32 8.86
CA ALA A 271 34.89 -33.98 7.91
C ALA A 271 35.47 -33.34 6.63
N HIS A 272 36.40 -32.38 6.77
CA HIS A 272 37.06 -31.68 5.67
C HIS A 272 37.86 -32.63 4.77
N ASP A 273 38.56 -33.60 5.36
CA ASP A 273 39.27 -34.63 4.60
C ASP A 273 38.32 -35.57 3.85
N ALA A 274 37.09 -35.75 4.36
CA ALA A 274 36.11 -36.67 3.79
C ALA A 274 35.23 -36.04 2.68
N VAL A 275 34.97 -34.73 2.72
CA VAL A 275 34.00 -34.09 1.79
C VAL A 275 34.37 -34.20 0.31
N GLU A 276 35.66 -34.29 -0.04
CA GLU A 276 36.07 -34.52 -1.45
C GLU A 276 35.58 -35.87 -1.99
N GLY A 277 35.36 -36.85 -1.11
CA GLY A 277 34.89 -38.20 -1.44
C GLY A 277 33.38 -38.38 -1.38
N PHE A 278 32.61 -37.34 -1.02
CA PHE A 278 31.16 -37.46 -0.86
C PHE A 278 30.45 -37.58 -2.22
N GLU A 279 29.39 -38.39 -2.23
CA GLU A 279 28.40 -38.39 -3.30
C GLU A 279 27.76 -37.01 -3.40
N THR A 280 27.86 -36.41 -4.58
CA THR A 280 27.37 -35.06 -4.85
C THR A 280 25.96 -35.12 -5.42
N VAL A 281 25.04 -34.39 -4.78
CA VAL A 281 23.68 -34.21 -5.28
C VAL A 281 23.58 -32.90 -6.04
N ASN A 282 23.07 -32.96 -7.27
CA ASN A 282 22.79 -31.79 -8.09
C ASN A 282 21.43 -31.19 -7.69
N LEU A 283 21.43 -29.99 -7.10
CA LEU A 283 20.19 -29.34 -6.63
C LEU A 283 19.20 -29.09 -7.76
N ALA A 284 19.70 -28.84 -8.97
CA ALA A 284 18.86 -28.61 -10.15
C ALA A 284 18.00 -29.84 -10.46
N ASP A 285 18.59 -31.04 -10.34
CA ASP A 285 17.88 -32.30 -10.56
C ASP A 285 16.82 -32.53 -9.47
N LEU A 286 17.11 -32.22 -8.20
CA LEU A 286 16.12 -32.31 -7.12
C LEU A 286 14.89 -31.40 -7.35
N TYR A 287 15.12 -30.16 -7.81
CA TYR A 287 14.02 -29.25 -8.14
C TYR A 287 13.20 -29.74 -9.34
N LEU A 288 13.85 -30.28 -10.38
CA LEU A 288 13.15 -30.87 -11.53
C LEU A 288 12.34 -32.12 -11.14
N GLU A 289 12.84 -32.93 -10.22
CA GLU A 289 12.11 -34.07 -9.65
C GLU A 289 10.92 -33.63 -8.79
N ALA A 290 11.05 -32.50 -8.07
CA ALA A 290 9.94 -31.86 -7.34
C ALA A 290 8.84 -31.38 -8.28
N ASP A 291 9.21 -30.66 -9.32
CA ASP A 291 8.34 -30.29 -10.44
C ASP A 291 9.19 -29.88 -11.65
N LYS A 292 8.96 -30.51 -12.81
CA LYS A 292 9.69 -30.21 -14.05
C LYS A 292 9.61 -28.75 -14.48
N ASP A 293 8.56 -28.04 -14.05
CA ASP A 293 8.32 -26.64 -14.39
C ASP A 293 9.32 -25.69 -13.67
N TRP A 294 10.11 -26.17 -12.69
CA TRP A 294 11.28 -25.43 -12.19
C TRP A 294 12.37 -25.23 -13.25
N GLY A 295 12.39 -26.06 -14.30
CA GLY A 295 13.27 -25.89 -15.45
C GLY A 295 12.87 -24.76 -16.39
N ASP A 296 11.71 -24.13 -16.19
CA ASP A 296 11.27 -22.98 -16.97
C ASP A 296 12.04 -21.71 -16.55
N PRO A 297 12.83 -21.10 -17.45
CA PRO A 297 13.58 -19.88 -17.14
C PRO A 297 12.68 -18.72 -16.72
N GLY A 298 11.40 -18.70 -17.14
CA GLY A 298 10.41 -17.70 -16.76
C GLY A 298 10.13 -17.67 -15.26
N VAL A 299 10.21 -18.82 -14.57
CA VAL A 299 10.03 -18.92 -13.11
C VAL A 299 11.15 -18.17 -12.39
N TRP A 300 12.40 -18.49 -12.73
CA TRP A 300 13.58 -17.87 -12.15
C TRP A 300 13.73 -16.40 -12.55
N GLY A 301 13.41 -16.06 -13.81
CA GLY A 301 13.32 -14.68 -14.28
C GLY A 301 12.29 -13.87 -13.49
N THR A 302 11.16 -14.48 -13.11
CA THR A 302 10.16 -13.83 -12.26
C THR A 302 10.69 -13.61 -10.84
N ILE A 303 11.31 -14.62 -10.22
CA ILE A 303 11.95 -14.47 -8.89
C ILE A 303 13.00 -13.36 -8.92
N LYS A 304 13.85 -13.33 -9.96
CA LYS A 304 14.86 -12.28 -10.17
C LYS A 304 14.22 -10.90 -10.32
N THR A 305 13.26 -10.76 -11.21
CA THR A 305 12.57 -9.47 -11.51
C THR A 305 11.96 -8.85 -10.25
N PHE A 306 11.46 -9.71 -9.36
CA PHE A 306 10.81 -9.28 -8.12
C PHE A 306 11.69 -9.44 -6.87
N SER A 307 12.99 -9.71 -7.01
CA SER A 307 13.92 -9.80 -5.88
C SER A 307 14.30 -8.44 -5.29
N SER A 308 14.19 -7.37 -6.08
CA SER A 308 14.43 -6.00 -5.62
C SER A 308 13.36 -5.54 -4.63
N ALA A 309 13.80 -4.84 -3.58
CA ALA A 309 12.94 -4.19 -2.59
C ALA A 309 12.00 -3.13 -3.22
N TYR A 310 12.35 -2.61 -4.39
CA TYR A 310 11.54 -1.67 -5.15
C TYR A 310 11.14 -2.24 -6.51
N THR A 311 9.87 -2.07 -6.89
CA THR A 311 9.33 -2.51 -8.17
C THR A 311 8.43 -1.44 -8.81
N PRO A 312 8.53 -1.21 -10.13
CA PRO A 312 7.52 -0.47 -10.87
C PRO A 312 6.28 -1.32 -11.22
N GLY A 313 6.31 -2.63 -10.92
CA GLY A 313 5.31 -3.60 -11.38
C GLY A 313 3.87 -3.25 -11.01
N TYR A 314 3.62 -2.73 -9.80
CA TYR A 314 2.27 -2.34 -9.39
C TYR A 314 1.71 -1.15 -10.19
N PHE A 315 2.54 -0.16 -10.52
CA PHE A 315 2.12 0.96 -11.37
C PHE A 315 1.87 0.52 -12.79
N LEU A 316 2.71 -0.36 -13.34
CA LEU A 316 2.49 -0.96 -14.66
C LEU A 316 1.17 -1.73 -14.70
N ASN A 317 0.93 -2.58 -13.69
CA ASN A 317 -0.30 -3.34 -13.56
C ASN A 317 -1.55 -2.43 -13.47
N ALA A 318 -1.46 -1.34 -12.71
CA ALA A 318 -2.52 -0.35 -12.60
C ALA A 318 -2.86 0.37 -13.92
N VAL A 319 -2.01 0.29 -14.93
CA VAL A 319 -2.24 0.81 -16.29
C VAL A 319 -2.29 -0.31 -17.35
N ASP A 320 -2.72 -1.50 -16.94
CA ASP A 320 -2.91 -2.67 -17.83
C ASP A 320 -1.62 -3.16 -18.53
N LEU A 321 -0.45 -2.90 -17.92
CA LEU A 321 0.85 -3.42 -18.31
C LEU A 321 1.37 -4.44 -17.28
N GLN A 322 2.41 -5.21 -17.63
CA GLN A 322 3.11 -6.11 -16.73
C GLN A 322 4.61 -5.95 -16.86
N LEU A 323 5.31 -6.18 -15.75
CA LEU A 323 6.75 -6.30 -15.74
C LEU A 323 7.09 -7.79 -15.90
N THR A 324 7.63 -8.14 -17.06
CA THR A 324 8.12 -9.49 -17.39
C THR A 324 9.64 -9.53 -17.30
N PRO A 325 10.26 -10.72 -17.27
CA PRO A 325 11.72 -10.84 -17.35
C PRO A 325 12.33 -10.09 -18.55
N ASP A 326 11.61 -10.07 -19.68
CA ASP A 326 12.02 -9.42 -20.93
C ASP A 326 11.74 -7.90 -20.94
N GLY A 327 11.16 -7.37 -19.87
CA GLY A 327 10.79 -5.96 -19.71
C GLY A 327 9.29 -5.71 -19.66
N VAL A 328 8.86 -4.50 -20.03
CA VAL A 328 7.47 -4.06 -19.92
C VAL A 328 6.66 -4.58 -21.11
N ALA A 329 5.59 -5.33 -20.83
CA ALA A 329 4.67 -5.86 -21.83
C ALA A 329 3.22 -5.48 -21.49
N ALA A 330 2.32 -5.56 -22.47
CA ALA A 330 0.89 -5.41 -22.21
C ALA A 330 0.35 -6.63 -21.45
N GLN A 331 -0.62 -6.42 -20.56
CA GLN A 331 -1.35 -7.53 -19.96
C GLN A 331 -2.15 -8.29 -21.03
N PRO A 332 -2.45 -9.57 -20.81
CA PRO A 332 -3.44 -10.31 -21.61
C PRO A 332 -4.78 -9.57 -21.70
N GLU A 333 -5.44 -9.60 -22.87
CA GLU A 333 -6.67 -8.82 -23.15
C GLU A 333 -7.80 -9.05 -22.13
N ASP A 334 -7.88 -10.26 -21.55
CA ASP A 334 -8.86 -10.62 -20.52
C ASP A 334 -8.61 -9.95 -19.16
N ARG A 335 -7.38 -9.45 -18.93
CA ARG A 335 -6.95 -8.80 -17.69
C ARG A 335 -6.84 -7.27 -17.80
N GLN A 336 -6.90 -6.70 -19.01
CA GLN A 336 -6.85 -5.26 -19.24
C GLN A 336 -8.16 -4.58 -18.81
N ILE A 337 -8.29 -4.27 -17.53
CA ILE A 337 -9.52 -3.71 -16.95
C ILE A 337 -9.33 -2.34 -16.32
N TYR A 338 -8.13 -1.96 -15.93
CA TYR A 338 -7.91 -0.81 -15.06
C TYR A 338 -8.04 0.52 -15.80
N ILE A 339 -7.47 0.67 -17.00
CA ILE A 339 -7.61 1.90 -17.81
C ILE A 339 -9.09 2.15 -18.10
N MET A 340 -9.80 1.12 -18.55
CA MET A 340 -11.24 1.19 -18.81
C MET A 340 -12.04 1.61 -17.56
N LEU A 341 -11.65 1.13 -16.37
CA LEU A 341 -12.27 1.52 -15.11
C LEU A 341 -11.91 2.96 -14.67
N PHE A 342 -10.69 3.44 -14.93
CA PHE A 342 -10.32 4.84 -14.71
C PHE A 342 -11.14 5.77 -15.59
N GLU A 343 -11.22 5.50 -16.90
CA GLU A 343 -12.03 6.28 -17.84
C GLU A 343 -13.50 6.29 -17.44
N ARG A 344 -14.04 5.11 -17.10
CA ARG A 344 -15.42 4.97 -16.62
C ARG A 344 -15.66 5.78 -15.36
N THR A 345 -14.76 5.70 -14.38
CA THR A 345 -14.87 6.46 -13.12
C THR A 345 -14.91 7.95 -13.42
N LEU A 346 -13.98 8.45 -14.25
CA LEU A 346 -13.93 9.86 -14.62
C LEU A 346 -15.21 10.31 -15.32
N PHE A 347 -15.64 9.59 -16.35
CA PHE A 347 -16.86 9.89 -17.10
C PHE A 347 -18.10 9.89 -16.20
N MET A 348 -18.24 8.87 -15.36
CA MET A 348 -19.36 8.71 -14.43
C MET A 348 -19.41 9.82 -13.40
N SER A 349 -18.28 10.15 -12.77
CA SER A 349 -18.21 11.24 -11.79
C SER A 349 -18.54 12.59 -12.42
N LEU A 350 -18.13 12.84 -13.67
CA LEU A 350 -18.52 14.04 -14.40
C LEU A 350 -20.03 14.08 -14.72
N MET A 351 -20.63 12.95 -15.11
CA MET A 351 -22.08 12.84 -15.35
C MET A 351 -22.90 13.04 -14.08
N ILE A 352 -22.46 12.48 -12.95
CA ILE A 352 -23.09 12.66 -11.65
C ILE A 352 -22.99 14.13 -11.21
N MET A 353 -21.79 14.72 -11.31
CA MET A 353 -21.57 16.14 -11.01
C MET A 353 -22.48 17.03 -11.87
N GLY A 354 -22.52 16.82 -13.18
CA GLY A 354 -23.37 17.58 -14.09
C GLY A 354 -24.86 17.44 -13.76
N SER A 355 -25.30 16.23 -13.41
CA SER A 355 -26.68 15.96 -12.95
C SER A 355 -26.99 16.68 -11.63
N CYS A 356 -26.04 16.70 -10.69
CA CYS A 356 -26.18 17.46 -9.45
C CYS A 356 -26.25 18.98 -9.71
N VAL A 357 -25.46 19.54 -10.62
CA VAL A 357 -25.56 20.96 -11.01
C VAL A 357 -26.94 21.24 -11.61
N LEU A 358 -27.36 20.40 -12.56
CA LEU A 358 -28.63 20.56 -13.27
C LEU A 358 -29.84 20.58 -12.33
N LEU A 359 -29.86 19.69 -11.34
CA LEU A 359 -30.96 19.58 -10.37
C LEU A 359 -30.77 20.52 -9.16
N GLY A 360 -29.54 20.68 -8.70
CA GLY A 360 -29.20 21.46 -7.51
C GLY A 360 -29.28 22.96 -7.73
N TYR A 361 -28.95 23.46 -8.92
CA TYR A 361 -28.99 24.89 -9.22
C TYR A 361 -30.40 25.48 -9.10
N PRO A 362 -31.46 24.91 -9.72
CA PRO A 362 -32.82 25.41 -9.54
C PRO A 362 -33.28 25.40 -8.08
N ILE A 363 -32.95 24.34 -7.34
CA ILE A 363 -33.31 24.20 -5.93
C ILE A 363 -32.61 25.28 -5.09
N ALA A 364 -31.30 25.47 -5.28
CA ALA A 364 -30.53 26.48 -4.57
C ALA A 364 -31.02 27.90 -4.90
N TYR A 365 -31.32 28.16 -6.17
CA TYR A 365 -31.91 29.42 -6.62
C TYR A 365 -33.25 29.68 -5.94
N LEU A 366 -34.15 28.69 -5.89
CA LEU A 366 -35.43 28.78 -5.20
C LEU A 366 -35.24 29.10 -3.71
N LEU A 367 -34.39 28.32 -3.02
CA LEU A 367 -34.11 28.52 -1.59
C LEU A 367 -33.56 29.92 -1.29
N SER A 368 -32.65 30.42 -2.13
CA SER A 368 -32.03 31.75 -1.93
C SER A 368 -33.05 32.90 -1.98
N ASN A 369 -34.11 32.75 -2.76
CA ASN A 369 -35.14 33.77 -2.99
C ASN A 369 -36.39 33.63 -2.10
N LEU A 370 -36.53 32.54 -1.35
CA LEU A 370 -37.67 32.33 -0.44
C LEU A 370 -37.50 33.06 0.90
N PRO A 371 -38.61 33.36 1.61
CA PRO A 371 -38.58 33.82 2.99
C PRO A 371 -37.76 32.88 3.89
N LEU A 372 -37.04 33.42 4.88
CA LEU A 372 -36.11 32.63 5.72
C LEU A 372 -36.76 31.39 6.36
N ARG A 373 -38.01 31.48 6.82
CA ARG A 373 -38.72 30.36 7.45
C ARG A 373 -38.94 29.18 6.48
N THR A 374 -39.43 29.48 5.28
CA THR A 374 -39.70 28.44 4.27
C THR A 374 -38.40 27.91 3.68
N SER A 375 -37.41 28.77 3.45
CA SER A 375 -36.06 28.36 3.03
C SER A 375 -35.43 27.40 4.05
N ASN A 376 -35.50 27.70 5.35
CA ASN A 376 -34.95 26.83 6.39
C ASN A 376 -35.68 25.49 6.46
N LEU A 377 -37.02 25.48 6.34
CA LEU A 377 -37.80 24.23 6.31
C LEU A 377 -37.42 23.34 5.12
N LEU A 378 -37.31 23.92 3.91
CA LEU A 378 -36.90 23.17 2.72
C LEU A 378 -35.43 22.74 2.81
N MET A 379 -34.55 23.54 3.43
CA MET A 379 -33.16 23.15 3.68
C MET A 379 -33.09 21.92 4.61
N ILE A 380 -33.95 21.84 5.63
CA ILE A 380 -34.06 20.64 6.47
C ILE A 380 -34.41 19.41 5.62
N LEU A 381 -35.34 19.53 4.66
CA LEU A 381 -35.67 18.42 3.75
C LEU A 381 -34.50 18.01 2.85
N VAL A 382 -33.71 18.98 2.37
CA VAL A 382 -32.47 18.70 1.60
C VAL A 382 -31.42 18.00 2.46
N LEU A 383 -31.37 18.32 3.75
CA LEU A 383 -30.41 17.74 4.70
C LEU A 383 -30.88 16.42 5.31
N LEU A 384 -32.17 16.10 5.26
CA LEU A 384 -32.77 14.87 5.79
C LEU A 384 -32.01 13.61 5.38
N PRO A 385 -31.53 13.45 4.13
CA PRO A 385 -30.75 12.29 3.74
C PRO A 385 -29.50 12.06 4.60
N PHE A 386 -28.87 13.10 5.17
CA PHE A 386 -27.69 12.95 6.02
C PHE A 386 -27.96 12.20 7.32
N TRP A 387 -29.20 12.24 7.81
CA TRP A 387 -29.60 11.58 9.06
C TRP A 387 -29.92 10.10 8.86
N THR A 388 -30.03 9.68 7.59
CA THR A 388 -30.26 8.28 7.24
C THR A 388 -28.96 7.59 6.83
N SER A 389 -28.79 6.34 7.24
CA SER A 389 -27.61 5.56 6.87
C SER A 389 -27.48 5.44 5.35
N LEU A 390 -26.24 5.57 4.86
CA LEU A 390 -25.93 5.41 3.44
C LEU A 390 -26.38 4.05 2.89
N LEU A 391 -26.18 2.98 3.67
CA LEU A 391 -26.54 1.62 3.24
C LEU A 391 -28.06 1.50 3.07
N VAL A 392 -28.84 2.08 3.98
CA VAL A 392 -30.31 2.08 3.89
C VAL A 392 -30.78 2.84 2.65
N ARG A 393 -30.25 4.04 2.40
CA ARG A 393 -30.56 4.83 1.19
C ARG A 393 -30.23 4.05 -0.09
N THR A 394 -29.07 3.41 -0.11
CA THR A 394 -28.60 2.65 -1.29
C THR A 394 -29.47 1.42 -1.53
N SER A 395 -29.82 0.67 -0.49
CA SER A 395 -30.74 -0.46 -0.57
C SER A 395 -32.15 -0.04 -0.99
N ALA A 396 -32.64 1.12 -0.53
CA ALA A 396 -33.91 1.67 -1.00
C ALA A 396 -33.86 1.96 -2.50
N TRP A 397 -32.83 2.68 -2.98
CA TRP A 397 -32.64 2.92 -4.42
C TRP A 397 -32.54 1.62 -5.23
N LYS A 398 -31.88 0.60 -4.67
CA LYS A 398 -31.81 -0.73 -5.28
C LYS A 398 -33.21 -1.28 -5.55
N VAL A 399 -34.11 -1.23 -4.56
CA VAL A 399 -35.49 -1.71 -4.71
C VAL A 399 -36.31 -0.83 -5.66
N LEU A 400 -36.19 0.50 -5.57
CA LEU A 400 -36.94 1.43 -6.42
C LEU A 400 -36.61 1.30 -7.91
N LEU A 401 -35.33 1.04 -8.23
CA LEU A 401 -34.81 0.95 -9.61
C LEU A 401 -34.91 -0.45 -10.22
N GLN A 402 -35.42 -1.44 -9.48
CA GLN A 402 -35.69 -2.76 -10.05
C GLN A 402 -36.65 -2.67 -11.25
N GLN A 403 -36.61 -3.67 -12.13
CA GLN A 403 -37.54 -3.77 -13.26
C GLN A 403 -39.01 -3.81 -12.78
N GLN A 404 -39.26 -4.49 -11.66
CA GLN A 404 -40.55 -4.54 -10.96
C GLN A 404 -40.60 -3.57 -9.77
N GLY A 405 -39.72 -2.56 -9.77
CA GLY A 405 -39.68 -1.53 -8.74
C GLY A 405 -40.69 -0.41 -8.99
N VAL A 406 -40.88 0.40 -7.95
CA VAL A 406 -41.86 1.50 -7.91
C VAL A 406 -41.72 2.48 -9.09
N ILE A 407 -40.49 2.77 -9.52
CA ILE A 407 -40.25 3.72 -10.62
C ILE A 407 -40.82 3.17 -11.93
N ASN A 408 -40.52 1.91 -12.25
CA ASN A 408 -41.06 1.27 -13.45
C ASN A 408 -42.59 1.14 -13.37
N ASP A 409 -43.15 0.81 -12.21
CA ASP A 409 -44.60 0.74 -12.03
C ASP A 409 -45.29 2.08 -12.29
N ILE A 410 -44.72 3.19 -11.82
CA ILE A 410 -45.23 4.53 -12.10
C ILE A 410 -45.11 4.86 -13.59
N LEU A 411 -44.00 4.51 -14.25
CA LEU A 411 -43.82 4.75 -15.70
C LEU A 411 -44.83 3.97 -16.55
N VAL A 412 -45.14 2.74 -16.15
CA VAL A 412 -46.17 1.90 -16.79
C VAL A 412 -47.56 2.49 -16.53
N TRP A 413 -47.83 2.92 -15.29
CA TRP A 413 -49.09 3.55 -14.92
C TRP A 413 -49.35 4.86 -15.68
N LEU A 414 -48.32 5.69 -15.89
CA LEU A 414 -48.38 6.91 -16.71
C LEU A 414 -48.47 6.63 -18.21
N GLY A 415 -48.35 5.38 -18.65
CA GLY A 415 -48.38 4.99 -20.07
C GLY A 415 -47.12 5.38 -20.85
N ILE A 416 -46.03 5.75 -20.17
CA ILE A 416 -44.74 6.11 -20.80
C ILE A 416 -44.03 4.85 -21.33
N VAL A 417 -44.19 3.73 -20.63
CA VAL A 417 -43.56 2.45 -20.94
C VAL A 417 -44.61 1.34 -20.90
N SER A 418 -44.55 0.36 -21.81
CA SER A 418 -45.43 -0.81 -21.75
C SER A 418 -45.01 -1.78 -20.64
N ASN A 419 -45.94 -2.62 -20.16
CA ASN A 419 -45.60 -3.58 -19.11
C ASN A 419 -44.51 -4.60 -19.54
N SER A 420 -44.38 -4.87 -20.84
CA SER A 420 -43.32 -5.70 -21.42
C SER A 420 -42.02 -4.95 -21.73
N GLY A 421 -42.05 -3.61 -21.77
CA GLY A 421 -40.92 -2.75 -22.11
C GLY A 421 -40.21 -2.11 -20.90
N ARG A 422 -40.42 -2.66 -19.69
CA ARG A 422 -39.86 -2.11 -18.44
C ARG A 422 -38.35 -1.87 -18.53
N LEU A 423 -37.91 -0.73 -18.03
CA LEU A 423 -36.52 -0.28 -18.15
C LEU A 423 -35.62 -1.01 -17.16
N ILE A 424 -34.42 -1.41 -17.61
CA ILE A 424 -33.37 -1.97 -16.76
C ILE A 424 -32.58 -0.81 -16.16
N LEU A 425 -32.99 -0.34 -14.97
CA LEU A 425 -32.38 0.82 -14.32
C LEU A 425 -31.40 0.45 -13.19
N ILE A 426 -31.15 -0.83 -12.99
CA ILE A 426 -30.31 -1.37 -11.91
C ILE A 426 -29.25 -2.33 -12.46
N ASN A 427 -28.18 -2.52 -11.71
CA ASN A 427 -27.00 -3.32 -12.06
C ASN A 427 -26.31 -2.79 -13.32
N ASN A 428 -26.36 -1.48 -13.51
CA ASN A 428 -25.71 -0.79 -14.60
C ASN A 428 -25.31 0.66 -14.24
N GLN A 429 -24.59 1.30 -15.16
CA GLN A 429 -24.19 2.70 -15.08
C GLN A 429 -25.35 3.67 -14.79
N THR A 430 -26.53 3.48 -15.39
CA THR A 430 -27.69 4.37 -15.17
C THR A 430 -28.13 4.37 -13.71
N GLY A 431 -28.21 3.18 -13.09
CA GLY A 431 -28.57 3.05 -11.68
C GLY A 431 -27.59 3.75 -10.75
N THR A 432 -26.29 3.60 -11.01
CA THR A 432 -25.24 4.31 -10.26
C THR A 432 -25.40 5.83 -10.38
N ILE A 433 -25.60 6.36 -11.60
CA ILE A 433 -25.75 7.81 -11.81
C ILE A 433 -26.96 8.35 -11.04
N ILE A 434 -28.12 7.69 -11.14
CA ILE A 434 -29.35 8.14 -10.46
C ILE A 434 -29.16 8.14 -8.94
N ALA A 435 -28.72 7.02 -8.38
CA ALA A 435 -28.58 6.87 -6.93
C ALA A 435 -27.54 7.84 -6.36
N MET A 436 -26.38 7.95 -7.01
CA MET A 436 -25.31 8.86 -6.57
C MET A 436 -25.70 10.32 -6.75
N THR A 437 -26.43 10.69 -7.81
CA THR A 437 -26.93 12.07 -7.99
C THR A 437 -27.78 12.48 -6.80
N HIS A 438 -28.72 11.63 -6.34
CA HIS A 438 -29.53 11.92 -5.16
C HIS A 438 -28.69 12.01 -3.88
N ILE A 439 -27.76 11.08 -3.68
CA ILE A 439 -26.91 11.05 -2.48
C ILE A 439 -26.01 12.29 -2.40
N LEU A 440 -25.49 12.76 -3.54
CA LEU A 440 -24.55 13.87 -3.60
C LEU A 440 -25.23 15.24 -3.82
N LEU A 441 -26.52 15.27 -4.17
CA LEU A 441 -27.27 16.50 -4.42
C LEU A 441 -27.16 17.55 -3.30
N PRO A 442 -27.24 17.20 -2.00
CA PRO A 442 -27.13 18.19 -0.93
C PRO A 442 -25.76 18.91 -0.92
N PHE A 443 -24.68 18.21 -1.29
CA PHE A 443 -23.34 18.78 -1.36
C PHE A 443 -23.17 19.78 -2.52
N MET A 444 -24.01 19.69 -3.56
CA MET A 444 -24.10 20.72 -4.61
C MET A 444 -24.94 21.92 -4.14
N ILE A 445 -26.07 21.65 -3.48
CA ILE A 445 -27.01 22.71 -3.06
C ILE A 445 -26.39 23.64 -2.01
N LEU A 446 -25.63 23.12 -1.05
CA LEU A 446 -25.12 23.93 0.06
C LEU A 446 -24.15 25.06 -0.39
N PRO A 447 -23.09 24.80 -1.17
CA PRO A 447 -22.22 25.87 -1.66
C PRO A 447 -22.95 26.85 -2.59
N LEU A 448 -23.82 26.33 -3.48
CA LEU A 448 -24.65 27.17 -4.35
C LEU A 448 -25.52 28.12 -3.55
N TYR A 449 -26.26 27.60 -2.56
CA TYR A 449 -27.13 28.39 -1.71
C TYR A 449 -26.34 29.44 -0.92
N SER A 450 -25.18 29.07 -0.37
CA SER A 450 -24.32 29.98 0.39
C SER A 450 -23.92 31.20 -0.45
N VAL A 451 -23.49 31.00 -1.70
CA VAL A 451 -23.13 32.11 -2.61
C VAL A 451 -24.38 32.86 -3.08
N MET A 452 -25.41 32.15 -3.56
CA MET A 452 -26.62 32.75 -4.11
C MET A 452 -27.36 33.63 -3.10
N LYS A 453 -27.33 33.29 -1.80
CA LYS A 453 -27.97 34.07 -0.76
C LYS A 453 -27.33 35.44 -0.54
N THR A 454 -26.04 35.58 -0.87
CA THR A 454 -25.31 36.84 -0.73
C THR A 454 -25.56 37.83 -1.87
N ILE A 455 -26.13 37.37 -3.00
CA ILE A 455 -26.39 38.20 -4.18
C ILE A 455 -27.55 39.18 -3.90
N PRO A 456 -27.32 40.51 -3.88
CA PRO A 456 -28.36 41.49 -3.62
C PRO A 456 -29.47 41.45 -4.69
N PRO A 457 -30.77 41.33 -4.31
CA PRO A 457 -31.88 41.36 -5.26
C PRO A 457 -31.98 42.68 -6.05
N SER A 458 -31.36 43.75 -5.56
CA SER A 458 -31.28 45.05 -6.23
C SER A 458 -30.59 44.99 -7.59
N TYR A 459 -29.60 44.11 -7.79
CA TYR A 459 -28.89 44.00 -9.07
C TYR A 459 -29.81 43.56 -10.20
N VAL A 460 -30.66 42.55 -9.95
CA VAL A 460 -31.64 42.08 -10.93
C VAL A 460 -32.73 43.13 -11.16
N ARG A 461 -33.16 43.85 -10.11
CA ARG A 461 -34.12 44.96 -10.26
C ARG A 461 -33.55 46.10 -11.10
N ALA A 462 -32.31 46.50 -10.88
CA ALA A 462 -31.63 47.54 -11.65
C ALA A 462 -31.48 47.16 -13.13
N ALA A 463 -31.11 45.92 -13.42
CA ALA A 463 -31.02 45.42 -14.79
C ALA A 463 -32.38 45.51 -15.52
N LYS A 464 -33.47 45.15 -14.85
CA LYS A 464 -34.83 45.26 -15.41
C LYS A 464 -35.25 46.71 -15.65
N SER A 465 -34.88 47.63 -14.75
CA SER A 465 -35.14 49.06 -14.93
C SER A 465 -34.41 49.66 -16.14
N LEU A 466 -33.30 49.04 -16.57
CA LEU A 466 -32.57 49.40 -17.79
C LEU A 466 -33.12 48.70 -19.06
N GLY A 467 -34.27 48.03 -18.96
CA GLY A 467 -34.93 47.37 -20.09
C GLY A 467 -34.58 45.89 -20.29
N ALA A 468 -33.81 45.27 -19.38
CA ALA A 468 -33.48 43.85 -19.50
C ALA A 468 -34.70 42.95 -19.19
N THR A 469 -34.91 41.92 -20.01
CA THR A 469 -35.90 40.85 -19.73
C THR A 469 -35.45 39.98 -18.55
N ASN A 470 -36.37 39.22 -17.94
CA ASN A 470 -36.04 38.26 -16.86
C ASN A 470 -34.89 37.32 -17.24
N TRP A 471 -34.93 36.79 -18.47
CA TRP A 471 -33.90 35.92 -19.02
C TRP A 471 -32.55 36.62 -19.12
N THR A 472 -32.53 37.83 -19.67
CA THR A 472 -31.30 38.61 -19.83
C THR A 472 -30.71 39.01 -18.48
N ALA A 473 -31.55 39.48 -17.55
CA ALA A 473 -31.11 39.83 -16.21
C ALA A 473 -30.56 38.62 -15.44
N PHE A 474 -31.16 37.44 -15.62
CA PHE A 474 -30.66 36.21 -15.02
C PHE A 474 -29.28 35.85 -15.57
N TRP A 475 -29.14 35.64 -16.89
CA TRP A 475 -27.89 35.13 -17.47
C TRP A 475 -26.73 36.14 -17.48
N ARG A 476 -27.03 37.43 -17.57
CA ARG A 476 -26.00 38.47 -17.68
C ARG A 476 -25.62 39.11 -16.36
N VAL A 477 -26.47 39.04 -15.34
CA VAL A 477 -26.23 39.68 -14.03
C VAL A 477 -26.20 38.66 -12.91
N TYR A 478 -27.21 37.80 -12.77
CA TYR A 478 -27.31 36.87 -11.65
C TYR A 478 -26.37 35.66 -11.79
N PHE A 479 -26.43 34.94 -12.92
CA PHE A 479 -25.69 33.70 -13.16
C PHE A 479 -24.16 33.88 -13.04
N PRO A 480 -23.52 34.94 -13.57
CA PRO A 480 -22.07 35.11 -13.42
C PRO A 480 -21.64 35.25 -11.95
N GLN A 481 -22.50 35.80 -11.10
CA GLN A 481 -22.23 35.95 -9.67
C GLN A 481 -22.42 34.64 -8.89
N SER A 482 -23.17 33.67 -9.43
CA SER A 482 -23.33 32.35 -8.80
C SER A 482 -22.25 31.35 -9.23
N VAL A 483 -21.43 31.66 -10.26
CA VAL A 483 -20.34 30.81 -10.75
C VAL A 483 -19.37 30.33 -9.65
N PRO A 484 -18.94 31.15 -8.68
CA PRO A 484 -18.09 30.67 -7.59
C PRO A 484 -18.76 29.57 -6.76
N GLY A 485 -20.09 29.64 -6.58
CA GLY A 485 -20.88 28.62 -5.89
C GLY A 485 -21.01 27.33 -6.70
N ILE A 486 -21.19 27.45 -8.03
CA ILE A 486 -21.19 26.29 -8.94
C ILE A 486 -19.84 25.59 -8.86
N GLY A 487 -18.74 26.36 -8.94
CA GLY A 487 -17.40 25.82 -8.88
C GLY A 487 -17.10 25.08 -7.58
N ALA A 488 -17.42 25.69 -6.43
CA ALA A 488 -17.26 25.05 -5.12
C ALA A 488 -18.09 23.76 -4.99
N GLY A 489 -19.34 23.78 -5.45
CA GLY A 489 -20.20 22.60 -5.47
C GLY A 489 -19.70 21.50 -6.40
N CYS A 490 -19.23 21.86 -7.60
CA CYS A 490 -18.68 20.92 -8.58
C CYS A 490 -17.46 20.19 -8.04
N ILE A 491 -16.47 20.89 -7.48
CA ILE A 491 -15.29 20.23 -6.90
C ILE A 491 -15.71 19.27 -5.80
N LEU A 492 -16.56 19.73 -4.87
CA LEU A 492 -16.96 18.93 -3.71
C LEU A 492 -17.67 17.64 -4.15
N VAL A 493 -18.65 17.75 -5.05
CA VAL A 493 -19.37 16.58 -5.58
C VAL A 493 -18.45 15.68 -6.39
N PHE A 494 -17.55 16.24 -7.20
CA PHE A 494 -16.66 15.46 -8.04
C PHE A 494 -15.66 14.65 -7.21
N ILE A 495 -14.99 15.26 -6.22
CA ILE A 495 -14.06 14.59 -5.32
C ILE A 495 -14.78 13.46 -4.55
N LEU A 496 -15.98 13.74 -4.04
CA LEU A 496 -16.79 12.72 -3.35
C LEU A 496 -17.23 11.59 -4.28
N ALA A 497 -17.58 11.90 -5.54
CA ALA A 497 -18.05 10.91 -6.51
C ALA A 497 -16.94 9.93 -6.93
N ILE A 498 -15.73 10.41 -7.20
CA ILE A 498 -14.62 9.57 -7.68
C ILE A 498 -14.24 8.49 -6.65
N GLY A 499 -14.12 8.88 -5.38
CA GLY A 499 -13.71 7.97 -4.31
C GLY A 499 -14.82 7.02 -3.83
N TYR A 500 -16.03 7.12 -4.39
CA TYR A 500 -17.18 6.37 -3.91
C TYR A 500 -17.16 4.92 -4.41
N TYR A 501 -17.17 3.95 -3.49
CA TYR A 501 -17.20 2.52 -3.88
C TYR A 501 -18.49 1.79 -3.44
N ILE A 502 -19.09 2.16 -2.31
CA ILE A 502 -20.24 1.43 -1.73
C ILE A 502 -21.48 1.45 -2.63
N THR A 503 -21.90 2.62 -3.12
CA THR A 503 -23.11 2.72 -3.96
C THR A 503 -22.93 2.07 -5.34
N PRO A 504 -21.82 2.31 -6.07
CA PRO A 504 -21.51 1.55 -7.29
C PRO A 504 -21.52 0.03 -7.10
N GLU A 505 -21.00 -0.48 -5.98
CA GLU A 505 -20.99 -1.93 -5.69
C GLU A 505 -22.41 -2.50 -5.58
N LEU A 506 -23.32 -1.75 -4.93
CA LEU A 506 -24.66 -2.24 -4.61
C LEU A 506 -25.68 -2.06 -5.74
N VAL A 507 -25.48 -1.08 -6.62
CA VAL A 507 -26.46 -0.67 -7.65
C VAL A 507 -25.90 -0.76 -9.07
N GLY A 508 -24.58 -0.75 -9.25
CA GLY A 508 -23.92 -0.55 -10.54
C GLY A 508 -23.65 -1.80 -11.37
N GLY A 509 -23.67 -3.01 -10.78
CA GLY A 509 -23.37 -4.24 -11.51
C GLY A 509 -22.01 -4.18 -12.25
N THR A 510 -21.92 -4.75 -13.44
CA THR A 510 -20.64 -4.79 -14.19
C THR A 510 -20.31 -3.49 -14.91
N SER A 511 -21.31 -2.72 -15.36
CA SER A 511 -21.08 -1.48 -16.12
C SER A 511 -21.04 -0.21 -15.26
N GLY A 512 -21.50 -0.28 -14.02
CA GLY A 512 -21.58 0.86 -13.10
C GLY A 512 -20.58 0.85 -11.95
N THR A 513 -19.58 -0.04 -11.96
CA THR A 513 -18.49 -0.13 -10.97
C THR A 513 -17.34 0.83 -11.30
N PHE A 514 -16.68 1.34 -10.26
CA PHE A 514 -15.56 2.30 -10.34
C PHE A 514 -14.22 1.64 -10.02
N ILE A 515 -13.13 2.36 -10.28
CA ILE A 515 -11.79 1.96 -9.87
C ILE A 515 -11.68 1.80 -8.35
N SER A 516 -12.40 2.63 -7.59
CA SER A 516 -12.50 2.57 -6.13
C SER A 516 -13.03 1.23 -5.62
N ASN A 517 -13.90 0.54 -6.39
CA ASN A 517 -14.34 -0.83 -6.08
C ASN A 517 -13.18 -1.82 -6.17
N ARG A 518 -12.31 -1.68 -7.18
CA ARG A 518 -11.12 -2.53 -7.34
C ARG A 518 -10.06 -2.26 -6.28
N ILE A 519 -9.85 -1.00 -5.90
CA ILE A 519 -8.98 -0.64 -4.77
C ILE A 519 -9.46 -1.35 -3.50
N ALA A 520 -10.76 -1.27 -3.18
CA ALA A 520 -11.33 -1.96 -2.02
C ALA A 520 -11.17 -3.48 -2.10
N TYR A 521 -11.39 -4.08 -3.27
CA TYR A 521 -11.17 -5.51 -3.50
C TYR A 521 -9.71 -5.93 -3.26
N HIS A 522 -8.73 -5.12 -3.68
CA HIS A 522 -7.32 -5.42 -3.48
C HIS A 522 -6.86 -5.28 -2.04
N ILE A 523 -7.48 -4.39 -1.26
CA ILE A 523 -7.21 -4.25 0.17
C ILE A 523 -7.87 -5.37 0.98
N SER A 524 -9.13 -5.69 0.71
CA SER A 524 -9.94 -6.54 1.60
C SER A 524 -10.09 -8.00 1.15
N SER A 525 -9.87 -8.31 -0.13
CA SER A 525 -10.13 -9.66 -0.67
C SER A 525 -8.87 -10.31 -1.21
N SER A 526 -8.18 -9.69 -2.17
CA SER A 526 -6.94 -10.26 -2.72
C SER A 526 -5.69 -9.93 -1.91
N LEU A 527 -5.80 -9.06 -0.89
CA LEU A 527 -4.70 -8.65 -0.02
C LEU A 527 -3.45 -8.20 -0.80
N ASN A 528 -3.64 -7.60 -1.98
CA ASN A 528 -2.58 -7.01 -2.80
C ASN A 528 -2.49 -5.51 -2.52
N TRP A 529 -1.83 -5.18 -1.41
CA TRP A 529 -1.77 -3.81 -0.90
C TRP A 529 -0.94 -2.89 -1.80
N GLY A 530 0.10 -3.43 -2.47
CA GLY A 530 0.91 -2.67 -3.42
C GLY A 530 0.14 -2.25 -4.66
N LEU A 531 -0.64 -3.16 -5.25
CA LEU A 531 -1.50 -2.81 -6.38
C LEU A 531 -2.62 -1.83 -5.97
N ALA A 532 -3.24 -2.05 -4.81
CA ALA A 532 -4.24 -1.12 -4.28
C ALA A 532 -3.66 0.29 -4.07
N ALA A 533 -2.45 0.36 -3.53
CA ALA A 533 -1.71 1.59 -3.33
C ALA A 533 -1.37 2.29 -4.66
N ALA A 534 -0.94 1.55 -5.68
CA ALA A 534 -0.65 2.10 -7.01
C ALA A 534 -1.90 2.69 -7.66
N LEU A 535 -3.02 1.94 -7.66
CA LEU A 535 -4.31 2.41 -8.15
C LEU A 535 -4.78 3.67 -7.41
N GLY A 536 -4.67 3.68 -6.08
CA GLY A 536 -5.01 4.84 -5.25
C GLY A 536 -4.09 6.05 -5.50
N SER A 537 -2.80 5.81 -5.73
CA SER A 537 -1.81 6.85 -6.06
C SER A 537 -2.11 7.52 -7.40
N ILE A 538 -2.42 6.73 -8.43
CA ILE A 538 -2.84 7.25 -9.75
C ILE A 538 -4.12 8.06 -9.60
N LEU A 539 -5.11 7.54 -8.88
CA LEU A 539 -6.38 8.24 -8.66
C LEU A 539 -6.17 9.58 -7.95
N LEU A 540 -5.33 9.59 -6.90
CA LEU A 540 -4.96 10.81 -6.18
C LEU A 540 -4.26 11.81 -7.11
N ALA A 541 -3.30 11.36 -7.93
CA ALA A 541 -2.61 12.21 -8.89
C ALA A 541 -3.59 12.83 -9.90
N VAL A 542 -4.53 12.05 -10.43
CA VAL A 542 -5.60 12.55 -11.32
C VAL A 542 -6.44 13.61 -10.62
N VAL A 543 -6.87 13.36 -9.39
CA VAL A 543 -7.66 14.33 -8.60
C VAL A 543 -6.87 15.61 -8.33
N LEU A 544 -5.59 15.51 -7.97
CA LEU A 544 -4.73 16.67 -7.74
C LEU A 544 -4.49 17.49 -9.01
N ILE A 545 -4.28 16.84 -10.15
CA ILE A 545 -4.14 17.50 -11.46
C ILE A 545 -5.43 18.25 -11.81
N LEU A 546 -6.60 17.61 -11.62
CA LEU A 546 -7.89 18.23 -11.88
C LEU A 546 -8.19 19.38 -10.92
N TYR A 547 -7.84 19.24 -9.64
CA TYR A 547 -7.94 20.31 -8.66
C TYR A 547 -7.06 21.50 -9.04
N TRP A 548 -5.80 21.25 -9.42
CA TRP A 548 -4.89 22.28 -9.88
C TRP A 548 -5.38 22.99 -11.15
N ALA A 549 -5.90 22.22 -12.12
CA ALA A 549 -6.48 22.77 -13.34
C ALA A 549 -7.72 23.63 -13.04
N TYR A 550 -8.59 23.18 -12.13
CA TYR A 550 -9.74 23.94 -11.68
C TYR A 550 -9.33 25.25 -11.00
N ASP A 551 -8.38 25.18 -10.06
CA ASP A 551 -7.93 26.36 -9.30
C ASP A 551 -7.37 27.42 -10.24
N LYS A 552 -6.60 26.99 -11.25
CA LYS A 552 -6.06 27.87 -12.28
C LYS A 552 -7.11 28.50 -13.19
N LEU A 553 -8.22 27.81 -13.46
CA LEU A 553 -9.30 28.31 -14.33
C LEU A 553 -10.28 29.23 -13.60
N VAL A 554 -10.61 28.92 -12.34
CA VAL A 554 -11.63 29.65 -11.57
C VAL A 554 -11.01 30.73 -10.68
N GLY A 555 -9.74 30.59 -10.29
CA GLY A 555 -9.00 31.56 -9.47
C GLY A 555 -9.59 31.65 -8.07
N ILE A 556 -9.37 30.63 -7.24
CA ILE A 556 -9.82 30.65 -5.83
C ILE A 556 -9.19 31.82 -5.06
N ASP A 557 -8.07 32.37 -5.52
CA ASP A 557 -7.44 33.58 -4.99
C ASP A 557 -8.34 34.84 -5.06
N ASN A 558 -9.40 34.85 -5.89
CA ASN A 558 -10.42 35.91 -5.92
C ASN A 558 -11.65 35.61 -5.05
N VAL A 559 -11.74 34.41 -4.46
CA VAL A 559 -12.75 34.08 -3.47
C VAL A 559 -12.23 34.60 -2.13
N SER A 560 -12.56 35.85 -1.79
CA SER A 560 -12.30 36.34 -0.44
C SER A 560 -13.08 35.49 0.54
N LEU A 561 -12.40 34.54 1.19
CA LEU A 561 -12.81 34.09 2.51
C LEU A 561 -12.74 35.35 3.38
N GLY A 562 -13.92 35.88 3.69
CA GLY A 562 -14.11 37.19 4.29
C GLY A 562 -13.36 37.41 5.60
#